data_AF-A0A2I9EIS4-F1
#
_entry.id   AF-A0A2I9EIS4-F1
#
_cell.length_a   1.000
_cell.length_b   1.000
_cell.length_c   1.000
_cell.angle_alpha   90.00
_cell.angle_beta   90.00
_cell.angle_gamma   90.00
#
_symmetry.space_group_name_H-M   'P 1'
#
loop_
_entity.id
_entity.type
_entity.pdbx_description
1 polymer ?
#
loop_
_entity_poly.entity_id
_entity_poly.type
_entity_poly.pdbx_seq_one_letter_code
_entity_poly.pdbx_strand_id
1 'polypeptide(L)'
;MKKIVLLAAVLICSFFFVFGQENLSQPFKDCNIKGSTTIYDYQAKKWISSDIENSHKGTLPASTFKIINTLIALETAVVKNENEIINWPGATDTIKYGYRPDIYHDMSMKEAFKTSAGWVYVELAKKIGKKKYR
;
A
#
# COMPACT_ATOMS: atom_id res chain seq x y z
N MET A 1 31.57 -13.03 50.51
CA MET A 1 30.11 -12.93 50.25
C MET A 1 29.73 -11.67 49.47
N LYS A 2 30.02 -10.44 49.95
CA LYS A 2 29.65 -9.18 49.25
C LYS A 2 30.17 -9.07 47.80
N LYS A 3 31.41 -9.51 47.51
CA LYS A 3 31.98 -9.50 46.15
C LYS A 3 31.33 -10.50 45.17
N ILE A 4 30.84 -11.64 45.68
CA ILE A 4 30.15 -12.67 44.88
C ILE A 4 28.73 -12.21 44.53
N VAL A 5 28.05 -11.58 45.49
CA VAL A 5 26.73 -10.94 45.27
C VAL A 5 26.84 -9.81 44.24
N LEU A 6 27.90 -8.99 44.31
CA LEU A 6 28.14 -7.92 43.34
C LEU A 6 28.40 -8.46 41.92
N LEU A 7 29.19 -9.54 41.79
CA LEU A 7 29.49 -10.16 40.50
C LEU A 7 28.24 -10.82 39.87
N ALA A 8 27.40 -11.45 40.70
CA ALA A 8 26.12 -12.01 40.26
C ALA A 8 25.13 -10.93 39.81
N ALA A 9 25.06 -9.79 40.51
CA ALA A 9 24.21 -8.66 40.12
C ALA A 9 24.64 -8.03 38.78
N VAL A 10 25.95 -7.92 38.52
CA VAL A 10 26.47 -7.39 37.24
C VAL A 10 26.17 -8.34 36.07
N LEU A 11 26.31 -9.66 36.28
CA LEU A 11 25.97 -10.68 35.28
C LEU A 11 24.47 -10.73 34.94
N ILE A 12 23.59 -10.46 35.91
CA ILE A 12 22.14 -10.40 35.68
C ILE A 12 21.76 -9.15 34.87
N CYS A 13 22.46 -8.02 35.05
CA CYS A 13 22.21 -6.80 34.27
C CYS A 13 22.67 -6.90 32.81
N SER A 14 23.69 -7.70 32.48
CA SER A 14 24.20 -7.84 31.10
C SER A 14 23.40 -8.80 30.20
N PHE A 15 22.35 -9.46 30.72
CA PHE A 15 21.44 -10.29 29.94
C PHE A 15 20.13 -9.61 29.53
N PHE A 16 19.91 -8.34 29.90
CA PHE A 16 18.77 -7.58 29.40
C PHE A 16 19.08 -7.02 28.01
N PHE A 17 18.86 -7.83 26.98
CA PHE A 17 18.64 -7.30 25.65
C PHE A 17 17.37 -6.44 25.69
N VAL A 18 17.55 -5.12 25.75
CA VAL A 18 16.46 -4.16 25.51
C VAL A 18 16.16 -4.23 24.02
N PHE A 19 15.21 -5.08 23.64
CA PHE A 19 14.61 -4.99 22.32
C PHE A 19 13.74 -3.73 22.30
N GLY A 20 14.21 -2.69 21.62
CA GLY A 20 13.37 -1.56 21.25
C GLY A 20 12.33 -2.04 20.25
N GLN A 21 11.22 -2.61 20.72
CA GLN A 21 10.10 -2.91 19.84
C GLN A 21 9.34 -1.60 19.62
N GLU A 22 9.38 -1.08 18.39
CA GLU A 22 8.58 0.09 18.04
C GLU A 22 7.09 -0.21 18.31
N ASN A 23 6.45 0.65 19.09
CA ASN A 23 5.02 0.56 19.33
C ASN A 23 4.27 1.14 18.11
N LEU A 24 3.97 0.27 17.13
CA LEU A 24 3.29 0.66 15.89
C LEU A 24 1.89 1.25 16.10
N SER A 25 1.30 1.12 17.29
CA SER A 25 0.01 1.77 17.62
C SER A 25 0.17 3.25 17.98
N GLN A 26 1.37 3.70 18.35
CA GLN A 26 1.61 5.06 18.85
C GLN A 26 1.31 6.16 17.81
N PRO A 27 1.74 6.05 16.53
CA PRO A 27 1.45 7.07 15.52
C PRO A 27 -0.05 7.31 15.31
N PHE A 28 -0.87 6.25 15.39
CA PHE A 28 -2.33 6.37 15.28
C PHE A 28 -2.94 7.14 16.46
N LYS A 29 -2.43 6.92 17.67
CA LYS A 29 -2.86 7.65 18.88
C LYS A 29 -2.44 9.12 18.83
N ASP A 30 -1.19 9.39 18.44
CA ASP A 30 -0.66 10.75 18.34
C ASP A 30 -1.44 11.60 17.33
N CYS A 31 -1.87 10.99 16.23
CA CYS A 31 -2.71 11.62 15.22
C CYS A 31 -4.22 11.59 15.54
N ASN A 32 -4.65 10.95 16.64
CA ASN A 32 -6.05 10.73 17.00
C ASN A 32 -6.88 10.10 15.85
N ILE A 33 -6.33 9.10 15.17
CA ILE A 33 -6.98 8.38 14.06
C ILE A 33 -7.10 6.88 14.36
N LYS A 34 -8.03 6.22 13.68
CA LYS A 34 -8.18 4.77 13.70
C LYS A 34 -7.57 4.17 12.44
N GLY A 35 -6.92 3.02 12.57
CA GLY A 35 -6.36 2.27 11.45
C GLY A 35 -5.35 1.25 11.93
N SER A 36 -4.69 0.60 10.99
CA SER A 36 -3.63 -0.37 11.27
C SER A 36 -2.49 -0.27 10.28
N THR A 37 -1.31 -0.65 10.74
CA THR A 37 -0.16 -0.97 9.91
C THR A 37 0.12 -2.44 10.06
N THR A 38 0.25 -3.15 8.93
CA THR A 38 0.59 -4.57 8.89
C THR A 38 1.81 -4.77 8.00
N ILE A 39 2.81 -5.46 8.53
CA ILE A 39 4.09 -5.73 7.89
C ILE A 39 4.29 -7.25 7.90
N TYR A 40 4.71 -7.79 6.76
CA TYR A 40 5.21 -9.15 6.68
C TYR A 40 6.73 -9.11 6.53
N ASP A 41 7.43 -9.59 7.56
CA ASP A 41 8.86 -9.86 7.45
C ASP A 41 9.05 -11.17 6.70
N TYR A 42 9.55 -11.06 5.47
CA TYR A 42 9.76 -12.20 4.58
C TYR A 42 10.85 -13.16 5.08
N GLN A 43 11.92 -12.65 5.69
CA GLN A 43 13.03 -13.48 6.15
C GLN A 43 12.65 -14.24 7.43
N ALA A 44 12.06 -13.53 8.39
CA ALA A 44 11.61 -14.13 9.65
C ALA A 44 10.29 -14.91 9.52
N LYS A 45 9.60 -14.81 8.36
CA LYS A 45 8.28 -15.37 8.10
C LYS A 45 7.25 -14.96 9.16
N LYS A 46 7.28 -13.68 9.54
CA LYS A 46 6.52 -13.17 10.68
C LYS A 46 5.62 -12.01 10.27
N TRP A 47 4.38 -12.06 10.73
CA TRP A 47 3.45 -10.93 10.66
C TRP A 47 3.63 -10.03 11.87
N ILE A 48 3.65 -8.73 11.61
CA ILE A 48 3.72 -7.66 12.61
C ILE A 48 2.56 -6.72 12.31
N SER A 49 1.67 -6.51 13.27
CA SER A 49 0.52 -5.61 13.11
C SER A 49 0.36 -4.69 14.31
N SER A 50 -0.01 -3.43 14.08
CA SER A 50 -0.38 -2.49 15.14
C SER A 50 -1.77 -2.80 15.74
N ASP A 51 -2.64 -3.42 14.96
CA ASP A 51 -3.99 -3.86 15.32
C ASP A 51 -4.37 -5.05 14.42
N ILE A 52 -4.36 -6.25 14.97
CA ILE A 52 -4.62 -7.49 14.22
C ILE A 52 -6.07 -7.58 13.75
N GLU A 53 -7.03 -7.19 14.59
CA GLU A 53 -8.46 -7.24 14.25
C GLU A 53 -8.78 -6.29 13.10
N ASN A 54 -8.22 -5.07 13.14
CA ASN A 54 -8.40 -4.11 12.06
C ASN A 54 -7.77 -4.58 10.74
N SER A 55 -6.64 -5.28 10.78
CA SER A 55 -5.95 -5.76 9.57
C SER A 55 -6.75 -6.79 8.75
N HIS A 56 -7.71 -7.48 9.38
CA HIS A 56 -8.59 -8.44 8.71
C HIS A 56 -9.87 -7.81 8.15
N LYS A 57 -10.09 -6.49 8.34
CA LYS A 57 -11.28 -5.80 7.86
C LYS A 57 -11.14 -5.39 6.40
N GLY A 58 -11.95 -5.98 5.52
CA GLY A 58 -12.05 -5.58 4.12
C GLY A 58 -12.60 -4.16 3.93
N THR A 59 -11.99 -3.40 3.02
CA THR A 59 -12.44 -2.06 2.60
C THR A 59 -12.34 -1.92 1.08
N LEU A 60 -12.91 -0.86 0.51
CA LEU A 60 -12.74 -0.57 -0.91
C LEU A 60 -11.25 -0.26 -1.18
N PRO A 61 -10.61 -0.88 -2.18
CA PRO A 61 -9.18 -0.68 -2.46
C PRO A 61 -8.87 0.72 -3.00
N ALA A 62 -9.87 1.43 -3.53
CA ALA A 62 -9.69 2.70 -4.22
C ALA A 62 -8.54 2.59 -5.26
N SER A 63 -7.55 3.49 -5.19
CA SER A 63 -6.46 3.52 -6.17
C SER A 63 -5.43 2.39 -6.01
N THR A 64 -5.42 1.60 -4.92
CA THR A 64 -4.50 0.46 -4.81
C THR A 64 -4.88 -0.66 -5.80
N PHE A 65 -6.14 -0.72 -6.23
CA PHE A 65 -6.60 -1.66 -7.26
C PHE A 65 -5.90 -1.49 -8.62
N LYS A 66 -5.26 -0.33 -8.87
CA LYS A 66 -4.47 -0.08 -10.09
C LYS A 66 -3.35 -1.10 -10.27
N ILE A 67 -2.82 -1.69 -9.19
CA ILE A 67 -1.84 -2.79 -9.26
C ILE A 67 -2.44 -3.99 -10.01
N ILE A 68 -3.58 -4.48 -9.54
CA ILE A 68 -4.27 -5.63 -10.15
C ILE A 68 -4.80 -5.28 -11.55
N ASN A 69 -5.35 -4.08 -11.73
CA ASN A 69 -5.84 -3.64 -13.03
C ASN A 69 -4.71 -3.59 -14.08
N THR A 70 -3.53 -3.05 -13.73
CA THR A 70 -2.36 -3.06 -14.63
C THR A 70 -1.94 -4.49 -15.00
N LEU A 71 -1.91 -5.43 -14.05
CA LEU A 71 -1.59 -6.83 -14.35
C LEU A 71 -2.60 -7.44 -15.32
N ILE A 72 -3.90 -7.22 -15.09
CA ILE A 72 -4.95 -7.72 -15.99
C ILE A 72 -4.85 -7.08 -17.38
N ALA A 73 -4.58 -5.77 -17.46
CA ALA A 73 -4.46 -5.06 -18.73
C ALA A 73 -3.32 -5.63 -19.60
N LEU A 74 -2.17 -5.94 -18.96
CA LEU A 74 -1.03 -6.57 -19.62
C LEU A 74 -1.34 -8.01 -20.03
N GLU A 75 -1.87 -8.82 -19.11
CA GLU A 75 -2.15 -10.24 -19.35
C GLU A 75 -3.21 -10.46 -20.44
N THR A 76 -4.19 -9.56 -20.52
CA THR A 76 -5.23 -9.59 -21.56
C THR A 76 -4.81 -8.90 -22.87
N ALA A 77 -3.57 -8.41 -22.95
CA ALA A 77 -3.02 -7.67 -24.08
C ALA A 77 -3.87 -6.45 -24.49
N VAL A 78 -4.63 -5.86 -23.56
CA VAL A 78 -5.33 -4.59 -23.76
C VAL A 78 -4.35 -3.44 -23.92
N VAL A 79 -3.17 -3.57 -23.32
CA VAL A 79 -1.98 -2.77 -23.59
C VAL A 79 -0.79 -3.71 -23.82
N LYS A 80 0.12 -3.32 -24.71
CA LYS A 80 1.35 -4.04 -25.04
C LYS A 80 2.38 -3.96 -23.92
N ASN A 81 2.52 -2.80 -23.29
CA ASN A 81 3.46 -2.54 -22.20
C ASN A 81 3.12 -1.22 -21.48
N GLU A 82 3.93 -0.83 -20.51
CA GLU A 82 3.72 0.35 -19.68
C GLU A 82 3.86 1.69 -20.43
N ASN A 83 4.49 1.70 -21.60
CA ASN A 83 4.72 2.90 -22.40
C ASN A 83 3.63 3.12 -23.46
N GLU A 84 2.65 2.22 -23.58
CA GLU A 84 1.51 2.44 -24.46
C GLU A 84 0.73 3.68 -24.03
N ILE A 85 0.40 4.53 -25.00
CA ILE A 85 -0.32 5.78 -24.79
C ILE A 85 -1.83 5.50 -24.81
N ILE A 86 -2.51 5.93 -23.74
CA ILE A 86 -3.95 5.95 -23.65
C ILE A 86 -4.41 7.37 -23.94
N ASN A 87 -5.16 7.53 -25.04
CA ASN A 87 -5.68 8.84 -25.44
C ASN A 87 -6.76 9.31 -24.47
N TRP A 88 -6.69 10.58 -24.09
CA TRP A 88 -7.65 11.19 -23.19
C TRP A 88 -9.02 11.35 -23.90
N PRO A 89 -10.13 10.90 -23.29
CA PRO A 89 -11.46 10.96 -23.90
C PRO A 89 -12.05 12.38 -23.99
N GLY A 90 -11.33 13.44 -23.60
CA GLY A 90 -11.80 14.83 -23.67
C GLY A 90 -12.75 15.25 -22.55
N ALA A 91 -13.04 14.37 -21.58
CA ALA A 91 -13.92 14.65 -20.45
C ALA A 91 -13.15 14.65 -19.13
N THR A 92 -13.40 15.67 -18.30
CA THR A 92 -12.87 15.78 -16.94
C THR A 92 -13.95 15.46 -15.91
N ASP A 93 -13.67 14.55 -14.98
CA ASP A 93 -14.52 14.29 -13.82
C ASP A 93 -13.82 14.80 -12.54
N THR A 94 -14.06 16.07 -12.22
CA THR A 94 -13.48 16.72 -11.03
C THR A 94 -14.24 16.38 -9.75
N ILE A 95 -15.46 15.86 -9.84
CA ILE A 95 -16.26 15.44 -8.68
C ILE A 95 -15.63 14.18 -8.08
N LYS A 96 -15.24 13.22 -8.92
CA LYS A 96 -14.74 11.92 -8.48
C LYS A 96 -13.26 11.94 -8.07
N TYR A 97 -12.45 12.82 -8.67
CA TYR A 97 -10.99 12.82 -8.49
C TYR A 97 -10.44 14.11 -7.88
N GLY A 98 -11.33 15.03 -7.47
CA GLY A 98 -10.94 16.38 -7.08
C GLY A 98 -10.47 17.22 -8.28
N TYR A 99 -10.12 18.47 -8.02
CA TYR A 99 -9.54 19.34 -9.04
C TYR A 99 -8.07 18.96 -9.30
N ARG A 100 -7.85 18.19 -10.37
CA ARG A 100 -6.52 17.70 -10.79
C ARG A 100 -6.31 17.90 -12.29
N PRO A 101 -6.18 19.16 -12.77
CA PRO A 101 -6.09 19.44 -14.20
C PRO A 101 -4.93 18.72 -14.89
N ASP A 102 -3.81 18.57 -14.18
CA ASP A 102 -2.54 18.01 -14.69
C ASP A 102 -2.60 16.51 -15.02
N ILE A 103 -3.71 15.81 -14.81
CA ILE A 103 -3.86 14.41 -15.21
C ILE A 103 -4.70 14.23 -16.47
N TYR A 104 -5.27 15.28 -17.06
CA TYR A 104 -6.20 15.17 -18.19
C TYR A 104 -5.50 15.48 -19.53
N HIS A 105 -4.73 14.52 -20.01
CA HIS A 105 -4.00 14.56 -21.27
C HIS A 105 -3.65 13.14 -21.70
N ASP A 106 -3.24 12.95 -22.95
CA ASP A 106 -2.74 11.66 -23.42
C ASP A 106 -1.53 11.24 -22.58
N MET A 107 -1.57 10.03 -22.01
CA MET A 107 -0.52 9.57 -21.12
C MET A 107 -0.23 8.09 -21.25
N SER A 108 1.01 7.72 -20.93
CA SER A 108 1.39 6.31 -20.84
C SER A 108 0.73 5.62 -19.65
N MET A 109 0.56 4.29 -19.70
CA MET A 109 0.09 3.53 -18.52
C MET A 109 1.03 3.75 -17.32
N LYS A 110 2.34 3.87 -17.55
CA LYS A 110 3.36 4.14 -16.53
C LYS A 110 3.13 5.47 -15.82
N GLU A 111 2.88 6.53 -16.59
CA GLU A 111 2.56 7.84 -16.05
C GLU A 111 1.25 7.80 -15.26
N ALA A 112 0.21 7.19 -15.84
CA ALA A 112 -1.10 7.06 -15.22
C ALA A 112 -1.05 6.33 -13.87
N PHE A 113 -0.21 5.29 -13.76
CA PHE A 113 0.02 4.58 -12.51
C PHE A 113 0.66 5.52 -11.47
N LYS A 114 1.73 6.23 -11.84
CA LYS A 114 2.48 7.13 -10.94
C LYS A 114 1.63 8.31 -10.46
N THR A 115 0.86 8.92 -11.34
CA THR A 115 -0.01 10.07 -11.01
C THR A 115 -1.36 9.63 -10.48
N SER A 116 -1.61 8.32 -10.38
CA SER A 116 -2.89 7.74 -9.97
C SER A 116 -4.07 8.29 -10.80
N ALA A 117 -3.85 8.51 -12.11
CA ALA A 117 -4.84 9.04 -13.04
C ALA A 117 -6.00 8.05 -13.21
N GLY A 118 -7.11 8.31 -12.52
CA GLY A 118 -8.23 7.36 -12.45
C GLY A 118 -8.92 7.09 -13.78
N TRP A 119 -8.99 8.10 -14.66
CA TRP A 119 -9.68 7.97 -15.95
C TRP A 119 -9.00 6.95 -16.87
N VAL A 120 -7.67 6.86 -16.88
CA VAL A 120 -6.94 5.86 -17.68
C VAL A 120 -7.39 4.45 -17.30
N TYR A 121 -7.46 4.17 -15.99
CA TYR A 121 -7.85 2.86 -15.49
C TYR A 121 -9.33 2.55 -15.71
N VAL A 122 -10.18 3.57 -15.86
CA VAL A 122 -11.56 3.40 -16.31
C VAL A 122 -11.59 3.01 -17.79
N GLU A 123 -10.81 3.67 -18.66
CA GLU A 123 -10.73 3.31 -20.08
C GLU A 123 -10.12 1.92 -20.29
N LEU A 124 -9.08 1.57 -19.53
CA LEU A 124 -8.53 0.21 -19.53
C LEU A 124 -9.57 -0.81 -19.09
N ALA A 125 -10.31 -0.56 -18.00
CA ALA A 125 -11.34 -1.48 -17.52
C ALA A 125 -12.47 -1.68 -18.54
N LYS A 126 -12.86 -0.63 -19.29
CA LYS A 126 -13.83 -0.73 -20.39
C LYS A 126 -13.32 -1.66 -21.50
N LYS A 127 -12.05 -1.51 -21.90
CA LYS A 127 -11.40 -2.36 -22.92
C LYS A 127 -11.22 -3.81 -22.47
N ILE A 128 -10.82 -4.04 -21.20
CA ILE A 128 -10.70 -5.37 -20.59
C ILE A 128 -12.05 -6.10 -20.58
N GLY A 129 -13.12 -5.37 -20.24
CA GLY A 129 -14.47 -5.91 -20.19
C GLY A 129 -14.77 -6.70 -18.91
N LYS A 130 -15.99 -6.54 -18.42
CA LYS A 130 -16.46 -7.08 -17.11
C LYS A 130 -16.24 -8.59 -16.94
N LYS A 131 -16.31 -9.38 -18.01
CA LYS A 131 -16.15 -10.85 -17.94
C LYS A 131 -14.75 -11.28 -17.49
N LYS A 132 -13.71 -10.49 -17.78
CA LYS A 132 -12.32 -10.80 -17.42
C LYS A 132 -11.98 -10.49 -15.95
N TYR A 133 -12.84 -9.73 -15.26
CA TYR A 133 -12.72 -9.41 -13.83
C TYR A 133 -13.50 -10.38 -12.93
N ARG A 134 -14.23 -11.34 -13.51
CA ARG A 134 -15.10 -12.28 -12.79
C ARG A 134 -14.43 -13.63 -12.61
#